data_AF-A0A0R1R4X6-F1
#
_entry.id   AF-A0A0R1R4X6-F1
#
_cell.length_a   1.000
_cell.length_b   1.000
_cell.length_c   1.000
_cell.angle_alpha   90.00
_cell.angle_beta   90.00
_cell.angle_gamma   90.00
#
_symmetry.space_group_name_H-M   'P 1'
#
loop_
_entity.id
_entity.type
_entity.pdbx_description
1 polymer ?
#
loop_
_entity_poly.entity_id
_entity_poly.type
_entity_poly.pdbx_seq_one_letter_code
_entity_poly.pdbx_strand_id
1 'polypeptide(L)' 'MERTRVLQLAGGFNFRELGGYQTKSGQTIAWQRLLRTAHLSSLTGNDWDQLIDYGGGFSYDGTRRR' A
#
# COMPACT_ATOMS: atom_id res chain seq x y z
N MET A 1 -16.89 8.31 -5.09
CA MET A 1 -15.57 8.33 -4.41
C MET A 1 -14.55 7.89 -5.44
N GLU A 2 -13.65 8.78 -5.83
CA GLU A 2 -12.59 8.45 -6.79
C GLU A 2 -11.66 7.41 -6.16
N ARG A 3 -11.38 6.31 -6.86
CA ARG A 3 -10.50 5.25 -6.35
C ARG A 3 -9.10 5.48 -6.88
N THR A 4 -8.36 6.35 -6.21
CA THR A 4 -6.99 6.67 -6.58
C THR A 4 -6.08 5.49 -6.25
N ARG A 5 -5.42 4.95 -7.27
CA ARG A 5 -4.52 3.79 -7.11
C ARG A 5 -3.14 4.18 -6.61
N VAL A 6 -2.79 5.45 -6.65
CA VAL A 6 -1.49 5.96 -6.22
C VAL A 6 -1.68 6.71 -4.92
N LEU A 7 -1.03 6.25 -3.87
CA LEU A 7 -0.99 6.95 -2.58
C LEU A 7 0.26 7.82 -2.57
N GLN A 8 0.08 9.12 -2.32
CA GLN A 8 1.19 10.05 -2.20
C GLN A 8 1.57 10.15 -0.72
N LEU A 9 2.65 9.47 -0.35
CA LEU A 9 3.25 9.56 0.98
C LEU A 9 4.56 10.34 0.85
N ALA A 10 4.88 11.16 1.84
CA ALA A 10 6.05 12.04 1.80
C ALA A 10 7.36 11.24 1.85
N GLY A 11 7.41 10.23 2.71
CA GLY A 11 8.56 9.34 2.88
C GLY A 11 8.49 8.05 2.07
N GLY A 12 7.35 7.79 1.42
CA GLY A 12 7.07 6.54 0.72
C GLY A 12 7.18 6.68 -0.79
N PHE A 13 7.84 5.74 -1.47
CA PHE A 13 7.98 5.80 -2.93
C PHE A 13 7.17 4.71 -3.63
N ASN A 14 6.41 5.09 -4.67
CA ASN A 14 5.61 4.18 -5.50
C ASN A 14 4.55 3.37 -4.73
N PHE A 15 3.87 3.98 -3.77
CA PHE A 15 2.73 3.33 -3.12
C PHE A 15 1.55 3.17 -4.07
N ARG A 16 1.11 1.93 -4.23
CA ARG A 16 0.02 1.55 -5.13
C ARG A 16 -0.95 0.61 -4.46
N GLU A 17 -2.23 0.93 -4.58
CA GLU A 17 -3.33 0.06 -4.21
C GLU A 17 -3.58 -1.00 -5.29
N LEU A 18 -3.66 -2.26 -4.85
CA LEU A 18 -3.89 -3.43 -5.71
C LEU A 18 -5.33 -3.96 -5.64
N GLY A 19 -6.23 -3.25 -4.97
CA GLY A 19 -7.67 -3.44 -5.07
C GLY A 19 -8.15 -3.41 -6.52
N GLY A 20 -9.05 -4.33 -6.84
CA GLY A 20 -9.66 -4.45 -8.15
C GLY A 20 -8.83 -5.20 -9.20
N TYR A 21 -7.62 -5.68 -8.88
CA TYR A 21 -6.90 -6.58 -9.79
C TYR A 21 -7.44 -8.01 -9.69
N GLN A 22 -7.49 -8.71 -10.82
CA GLN A 22 -7.80 -10.14 -10.85
C GLN A 22 -6.55 -10.97 -10.51
N THR A 23 -6.74 -11.93 -9.61
CA THR A 23 -5.74 -12.96 -9.32
C THR A 23 -5.75 -14.01 -10.42
N LYS A 24 -4.70 -14.84 -10.47
CA LYS A 24 -4.63 -15.99 -11.38
C LYS A 24 -5.75 -17.01 -11.15
N SER A 25 -6.35 -17.03 -9.96
CA SER A 25 -7.50 -17.87 -9.62
C SER A 25 -8.85 -17.24 -10.02
N GLY A 26 -8.85 -16.10 -10.72
CA GLY A 26 -10.07 -15.40 -11.16
C GLY A 26 -10.78 -14.60 -10.07
N GLN A 27 -10.21 -14.51 -8.86
CA GLN A 27 -10.75 -13.69 -7.78
C GLN A 27 -10.31 -12.24 -7.93
N THR A 28 -11.07 -11.29 -7.40
CA THR A 28 -10.69 -9.87 -7.40
C THR A 28 -10.18 -9.48 -6.03
N ILE A 29 -9.02 -8.83 -5.98
CA ILE A 29 -8.46 -8.29 -4.74
C ILE A 29 -9.41 -7.20 -4.22
N ALA A 30 -9.86 -7.31 -2.97
CA ALA A 30 -10.65 -6.27 -2.34
C ALA A 30 -9.80 -5.00 -2.11
N TRP A 31 -10.44 -3.83 -2.22
CA TRP A 31 -9.79 -2.56 -1.96
C TRP A 31 -9.32 -2.45 -0.50
N GLN A 32 -8.25 -1.68 -0.27
CA GLN A 32 -7.66 -1.45 1.05
C GLN A 32 -7.15 -2.74 1.72
N ARG A 33 -6.82 -3.77 0.91
CA ARG A 33 -6.27 -5.04 1.42
C ARG A 33 -4.82 -5.26 1.06
N LEU A 34 -4.36 -4.67 -0.03
CA LEU A 34 -3.01 -4.92 -0.51
C LEU A 34 -2.42 -3.67 -1.15
N LEU A 35 -1.37 -3.17 -0.49
CA LEU A 35 -0.53 -2.10 -0.99
C LEU A 35 0.80 -2.66 -1.46
N ARG A 36 1.31 -2.12 -2.56
CA ARG A 36 2.70 -2.32 -3.01
C ARG A 36 3.44 -1.00 -2.88
N THR A 37 4.68 -1.06 -2.41
CA THR A 37 5.61 0.07 -2.43
C THR A 37 7.00 -0.38 -2.88
N ALA A 38 7.81 0.57 -3.36
CA ALA A 38 9.21 0.32 -3.66
C ALA A 38 10.09 0.38 -2.39
N HIS A 39 9.72 1.22 -1.42
CA HIS A 39 10.54 1.44 -0.23
C HIS A 39 9.69 1.91 0.96
N LEU A 40 9.96 1.32 2.13
CA LEU A 40 9.28 1.62 3.41
C LEU A 40 10.18 2.36 4.41
N SER A 41 11.49 2.38 4.17
CA SER A 41 12.48 2.78 5.19
C SER A 41 12.46 4.26 5.57
N SER A 42 11.78 5.09 4.79
CA SER A 42 11.80 6.56 4.93
C SER A 42 10.44 7.13 5.31
N LEU A 43 9.46 6.28 5.65
CA LEU A 43 8.14 6.73 6.08
C LEU A 43 8.24 7.61 7.33
N THR A 44 7.60 8.77 7.26
CA THR A 44 7.46 9.69 8.39
C THR A 44 6.32 9.25 9.30
N GLY A 45 6.24 9.80 10.52
CA GLY A 45 5.11 9.54 11.42
C GLY A 45 3.75 9.86 10.76
N ASN A 46 3.66 10.99 10.07
CA ASN A 46 2.45 11.39 9.34
C ASN A 46 2.10 10.44 8.18
N ASP A 47 3.08 9.77 7.58
CA ASP A 47 2.81 8.75 6.55
C ASP A 47 2.20 7.50 7.19
N TRP A 48 2.61 7.14 8.40
CA TRP A 48 1.99 6.03 9.14
C TRP A 48 0.55 6.33 9.52
N ASP A 49 0.25 7.55 9.97
CA ASP A 49 -1.12 7.97 10.29
C ASP A 49 -2.02 7.90 9.04
N GLN A 50 -1.55 8.43 7.90
CA GLN A 50 -2.26 8.32 6.62
C GLN A 50 -2.52 6.88 6.19
N LEU A 51 -1.54 5.99 6.38
CA LEU A 51 -1.72 4.58 6.10
C LEU A 51 -2.79 3.99 7.02
N ILE A 52 -2.69 4.21 8.33
CA ILE A 52 -3.64 3.68 9.32
C ILE A 52 -5.07 4.13 9.00
N ASP A 53 -5.27 5.40 8.69
CA ASP A 53 -6.57 5.94 8.29
C ASP A 53 -7.08 5.34 6.96
N TYR A 54 -6.17 4.96 6.06
CA TYR A 54 -6.51 4.39 4.75
C TYR A 54 -7.12 2.98 4.85
N GLY A 55 -6.65 2.13 5.77
CA GLY A 55 -7.04 0.70 5.77
C GLY A 55 -6.93 -0.06 7.09
N GLY A 56 -6.52 0.58 8.19
CA GLY A 56 -6.25 -0.07 9.47
C GLY A 56 -4.82 -0.61 9.58
N GLY A 57 -4.54 -1.49 10.56
CA GLY A 57 -3.18 -1.98 10.82
C GLY A 57 -2.53 -2.70 9.63
N PHE A 58 -1.27 -2.36 9.32
CA PHE A 58 -0.49 -2.99 8.26
C PHE A 58 0.54 -3.96 8.81
N SER A 59 0.63 -5.11 8.17
CA SER A 59 1.81 -5.97 8.23
C SER A 59 2.59 -5.80 6.93
N TYR A 60 3.91 -5.62 7.02
CA TYR A 60 4.77 -5.53 5.85
C TYR A 60 5.74 -6.72 5.83
N ASP A 61 5.93 -7.31 4.65
CA ASP A 61 6.98 -8.29 4.39
C ASP A 61 7.88 -7.74 3.29
N GLY A 62 9.15 -7.57 3.60
CA GLY A 62 10.13 -6.90 2.77
C GLY A 62 11.37 -7.75 2.59
N THR A 63 11.92 -7.75 1.39
CA THR A 63 13.22 -8.38 1.14
C THR A 63 14.33 -7.44 1.60
N ARG A 64 15.18 -7.88 2.53
CA ARG A 64 16.44 -7.19 2.80
C ARG A 64 17.38 -7.48 1.63
N ARG A 65 17.68 -6.47 0.82
CA ARG A 65 18.82 -6.58 -0.11
C ARG A 65 20.09 -6.57 0.74
N ARG A 66 20.88 -7.65 0.63
CA ARG A 66 22.25 -7.71 1.17
C ARG A 66 23.16 -6.80 0.38
#